data_AF-A0AAV2DAD0-F1
#
_entry.id   AF-A0AAV2DAD0-F1
#
_cell.length_a   1.000
_cell.length_b   1.000
_cell.length_c   1.000
_cell.angle_alpha   90.00
_cell.angle_beta   90.00
_cell.angle_gamma   90.00
#
_symmetry.space_group_name_H-M   'P 1'
#
loop_
_entity.id
_entity.type
_entity.pdbx_description
1 polymer ?
#
loop_
_entity_poly.entity_id
_entity_poly.type
_entity_poly.pdbx_seq_one_letter_code
_entity_poly.pdbx_strand_id
1 'polypeptide(L)'
;MTIPLGIMSLLHDLLPQVGPLLHEHALSLGHDELNPSSKLSSLHESPFGLYGSIALMIALGKSGKSSGLFWLNSAQMQIDLLSKGWNTDSGLSLPSNQKRIDTLWMSEAGVVDSFFFAGASLKDVVSQYTAVTGKPTMPQQFDTAYHQCKWNYRDEEDVENVDAKFDEHEIPYGVLWLDIEHTDGKRYMTWDSVMFPHPEEMQKKLAAKGRHMVSNFDPHIKLENNYYIHKEASEKGYYVKDSSGKDFDGWCWPGWVIFLLRCVES
;
A
#
# COMPACT_ATOMS: atom_id res chain seq x y z
N MET A 1 -19.36 -56.28 -6.95
CA MET A 1 -18.02 -55.72 -7.25
C MET A 1 -17.61 -54.91 -6.03
N THR A 2 -16.43 -55.20 -5.50
CA THR A 2 -16.11 -55.13 -4.06
C THR A 2 -14.91 -54.20 -3.85
N ILE A 3 -15.07 -53.13 -3.03
CA ILE A 3 -14.14 -52.47 -2.03
C ILE A 3 -12.74 -51.97 -2.52
N PRO A 4 -12.06 -50.94 -1.93
CA PRO A 4 -12.30 -50.13 -0.69
C PRO A 4 -12.30 -48.59 -0.91
N LEU A 5 -12.76 -47.68 -0.03
CA LEU A 5 -12.56 -47.43 1.42
C LEU A 5 -11.11 -47.08 1.82
N GLY A 6 -10.74 -45.80 1.64
CA GLY A 6 -9.43 -45.27 2.01
C GLY A 6 -9.49 -43.86 2.62
N ILE A 7 -9.41 -43.83 3.96
CA ILE A 7 -8.82 -42.77 4.80
C ILE A 7 -9.66 -41.50 5.00
N MET A 8 -10.68 -41.65 5.86
CA MET A 8 -11.11 -40.61 6.78
C MET A 8 -10.37 -40.84 8.11
N SER A 9 -9.26 -40.13 8.36
CA SER A 9 -8.61 -40.00 9.69
C SER A 9 -7.27 -39.28 9.55
N LEU A 10 -7.21 -37.99 9.85
CA LEU A 10 -6.17 -37.37 10.68
C LEU A 10 -6.55 -35.92 10.98
N LEU A 11 -7.37 -35.79 12.03
CA LEU A 11 -7.43 -34.60 12.87
C LEU A 11 -6.09 -34.45 13.61
N HIS A 12 -5.69 -33.20 13.81
CA HIS A 12 -4.64 -32.73 14.72
C HIS A 12 -3.17 -32.98 14.34
N ASP A 13 -2.49 -31.92 13.89
CA ASP A 13 -1.11 -31.56 14.26
C ASP A 13 -0.92 -30.06 13.95
N LEU A 14 -1.16 -29.13 14.89
CA LEU A 14 -0.21 -28.54 15.85
C LEU A 14 1.03 -27.83 15.23
N LEU A 15 0.79 -26.75 14.48
CA LEU A 15 1.73 -25.63 14.38
C LEU A 15 1.09 -24.35 14.94
N PRO A 16 1.77 -23.56 15.79
CA PRO A 16 1.30 -22.23 16.14
C PRO A 16 1.36 -21.36 14.88
N GLN A 17 0.21 -20.99 14.32
CA GLN A 17 0.15 -19.95 13.30
C GLN A 17 0.45 -18.60 13.96
N VAL A 18 1.73 -18.24 13.97
CA VAL A 18 2.17 -16.86 14.22
C VAL A 18 2.54 -16.30 12.86
N GLY A 19 1.56 -15.70 12.19
CA GLY A 19 1.80 -14.90 11.00
C GLY A 19 2.03 -13.45 11.43
N PRO A 20 3.11 -12.78 10.98
CA PRO A 20 3.16 -11.33 11.07
C PRO A 20 2.05 -10.77 10.17
N LEU A 21 1.04 -10.12 10.75
CA LEU A 21 0.24 -9.15 10.02
C LEU A 21 1.05 -7.84 9.96
N LEU A 22 2.18 -7.89 9.25
CA LEU A 22 2.84 -6.70 8.75
C LEU A 22 2.15 -6.41 7.42
N HIS A 23 1.36 -5.35 7.38
CA HIS A 23 0.76 -4.97 6.11
C HIS A 23 1.88 -4.43 5.20
N GLU A 24 1.94 -5.04 4.01
CA GLU A 24 2.92 -4.92 2.92
C GLU A 24 4.24 -5.71 3.03
N HIS A 25 4.10 -7.02 3.27
CA HIS A 25 5.01 -8.05 2.76
C HIS A 25 4.20 -9.03 1.92
N ALA A 26 4.72 -9.50 0.79
CA ALA A 26 4.12 -10.61 0.07
C ALA A 26 4.45 -11.90 0.85
N LEU A 27 3.45 -12.50 1.48
CA LEU A 27 3.56 -13.80 2.16
C LEU A 27 2.38 -14.67 1.76
N SER A 28 2.65 -15.64 0.90
CA SER A 28 1.81 -16.81 0.64
C SER A 28 2.53 -18.04 1.14
N LEU A 29 1.78 -19.04 1.60
CA LEU A 29 2.30 -20.32 2.06
C LEU A 29 2.66 -21.20 0.84
N GLY A 30 3.95 -21.43 0.54
CA GLY A 30 4.40 -22.63 -0.18
C GLY A 30 5.53 -22.49 -1.20
N HIS A 31 6.66 -23.13 -0.88
CA HIS A 31 7.68 -23.83 -1.71
C HIS A 31 7.70 -23.60 -3.25
N ASP A 32 8.82 -23.08 -3.81
CA ASP A 32 9.75 -23.84 -4.68
C ASP A 32 10.90 -22.99 -5.31
N GLU A 33 11.90 -23.71 -5.82
CA GLU A 33 13.31 -23.36 -6.13
C GLU A 33 13.63 -22.31 -7.24
N LEU A 34 14.90 -21.89 -7.20
CA LEU A 34 15.57 -20.74 -7.83
C LEU A 34 15.92 -20.89 -9.33
N ASN A 35 15.75 -19.82 -10.13
CA ASN A 35 16.58 -19.52 -11.32
C ASN A 35 16.60 -17.99 -11.61
N PRO A 36 17.74 -17.33 -11.91
CA PRO A 36 17.86 -15.88 -11.89
C PRO A 36 17.88 -15.24 -13.30
N SER A 37 16.72 -14.87 -13.85
CA SER A 37 16.66 -13.91 -14.97
C SER A 37 15.32 -13.16 -15.15
N SER A 38 14.46 -13.06 -14.13
CA SER A 38 13.19 -12.33 -14.17
C SER A 38 12.81 -11.70 -12.82
N LYS A 39 13.48 -10.60 -12.42
CA LYS A 39 13.28 -9.95 -11.10
C LYS A 39 12.39 -8.70 -11.15
N LEU A 40 11.13 -8.87 -11.54
CA LEU A 40 10.02 -8.03 -11.04
C LEU A 40 8.83 -8.88 -10.57
N SER A 41 8.73 -10.14 -11.05
CA SER A 41 7.68 -11.08 -10.68
C SER A 41 7.98 -11.96 -9.47
N SER A 42 9.17 -11.85 -8.84
CA SER A 42 9.65 -12.76 -7.78
C SER A 42 9.81 -12.11 -6.40
N LEU A 43 8.94 -11.14 -6.07
CA LEU A 43 8.83 -10.56 -4.72
C LEU A 43 7.88 -11.34 -3.79
N HIS A 44 7.26 -12.42 -4.27
CA HIS A 44 6.13 -13.09 -3.62
C HIS A 44 6.42 -13.66 -2.21
N GLU A 45 7.70 -13.87 -1.86
CA GLU A 45 8.15 -14.30 -0.53
C GLU A 45 9.38 -13.49 -0.10
N SER A 46 9.29 -12.16 -0.19
CA SER A 46 10.40 -11.28 0.17
C SER A 46 10.15 -10.55 1.49
N PRO A 47 11.13 -10.48 2.41
CA PRO A 47 11.05 -9.63 3.58
C PRO A 47 11.35 -8.15 3.26
N PHE A 48 11.56 -7.78 1.99
CA PHE A 48 11.77 -6.39 1.62
C PHE A 48 10.45 -5.60 1.72
N GLY A 49 10.54 -4.40 2.29
CA GLY A 49 9.41 -3.47 2.34
C GLY A 49 8.92 -3.13 0.94
N LEU A 50 7.60 -2.97 0.80
CA LEU A 50 6.95 -2.55 -0.43
C LEU A 50 6.68 -1.03 -0.38
N TYR A 51 5.44 -0.58 -0.59
CA TYR A 51 5.07 0.83 -0.72
C TYR A 51 4.62 1.47 0.60
N GLY A 52 4.02 0.67 1.50
CA GLY A 52 3.50 1.08 2.80
C GLY A 52 4.20 0.39 3.96
N SER A 53 4.13 1.01 5.14
CA SER A 53 4.60 0.39 6.39
C SER A 53 3.65 0.69 7.55
N ILE A 54 3.22 -0.36 8.24
CA ILE A 54 2.51 -0.25 9.52
C ILE A 54 3.30 -1.07 10.54
N ALA A 55 4.00 -0.38 11.44
CA ALA A 55 4.86 -0.96 12.46
C ALA A 55 4.08 -1.55 13.65
N LEU A 56 3.06 -2.37 13.37
CA LEU A 56 2.24 -3.09 14.34
C LEU A 56 2.50 -4.59 14.20
N MET A 57 2.78 -5.25 15.33
CA MET A 57 2.84 -6.70 15.40
C MET A 57 1.83 -7.22 16.42
N ILE A 58 1.10 -8.27 16.04
CA ILE A 58 0.12 -8.93 16.90
C ILE A 58 0.56 -10.38 17.13
N ALA A 59 0.66 -10.76 18.41
CA ALA A 59 0.89 -12.13 18.82
C ALA A 59 -0.43 -12.81 19.21
N LEU A 60 -0.65 -14.01 18.67
CA LEU A 60 -1.83 -14.83 18.93
C LEU A 60 -1.44 -16.05 19.77
N GLY A 61 -1.97 -16.12 20.99
CA GLY A 61 -1.78 -17.25 21.89
C GLY A 61 -2.75 -18.40 21.59
N LYS A 62 -2.29 -19.65 21.82
CA LYS A 62 -3.10 -20.87 21.63
C LYS A 62 -4.40 -20.90 22.45
N SER A 63 -4.46 -20.16 23.56
CA SER A 63 -5.65 -20.07 24.42
C SER A 63 -6.60 -18.92 24.04
N GLY A 64 -6.44 -18.33 22.85
CA GLY A 64 -7.24 -17.20 22.37
C GLY A 64 -6.84 -15.82 22.94
N LYS A 65 -5.84 -15.78 23.83
CA LYS A 65 -5.25 -14.52 24.33
C LYS A 65 -4.43 -13.85 23.23
N SER A 66 -4.48 -12.53 23.15
CA SER A 66 -3.75 -11.78 22.14
C SER A 66 -3.01 -10.60 22.76
N SER A 67 -1.85 -10.29 22.20
CA SER A 67 -1.12 -9.07 22.55
C SER A 67 -0.64 -8.37 21.30
N GLY A 68 -0.47 -7.05 21.36
CA GLY A 68 0.06 -6.25 20.27
C GLY A 68 1.22 -5.36 20.73
N LEU A 69 2.15 -5.08 19.82
CA LEU A 69 3.19 -4.08 19.96
C LEU A 69 3.10 -3.17 18.74
N PHE A 70 2.88 -1.87 18.97
CA PHE A 70 2.99 -0.84 17.94
C PHE A 70 4.21 0.03 18.22
N TRP A 71 5.15 0.05 17.28
CA TRP A 71 6.37 0.85 17.36
C TRP A 71 6.16 2.14 16.57
N LEU A 72 5.97 3.26 17.27
CA LEU A 72 5.64 4.53 16.65
C LEU A 72 6.93 5.24 16.20
N ASN A 73 7.42 4.86 15.02
CA ASN A 73 8.59 5.49 14.39
C ASN A 73 8.44 5.48 12.86
N SER A 74 8.81 6.59 12.21
CA SER A 74 8.69 6.78 10.76
C SER A 74 10.01 6.62 10.00
N ALA A 75 11.13 6.42 10.70
CA ALA A 75 12.42 6.15 10.08
C ALA A 75 12.47 4.74 9.50
N GLN A 76 13.48 4.46 8.69
CA GLN A 76 13.72 3.10 8.20
C GLN A 76 13.83 2.14 9.38
N MET A 77 13.14 1.00 9.27
CA MET A 77 12.99 0.05 10.35
C MET A 77 13.28 -1.37 9.88
N GLN A 78 13.94 -2.15 10.75
CA GLN A 78 14.13 -3.57 10.59
C GLN A 78 13.59 -4.30 11.82
N ILE A 79 12.95 -5.44 11.57
CA ILE A 79 12.34 -6.29 12.61
C ILE A 79 12.85 -7.72 12.42
N ASP A 80 13.65 -8.20 13.37
CA ASP A 80 14.13 -9.58 13.36
C ASP A 80 13.25 -10.46 14.24
N LEU A 81 12.83 -11.60 13.70
CA LEU A 81 12.14 -12.66 14.44
C LEU A 81 13.15 -13.69 14.93
N LEU A 82 13.24 -13.83 16.24
CA LEU A 82 14.15 -14.74 16.92
C LEU A 82 13.33 -15.92 17.48
N SER A 83 13.24 -16.97 16.67
CA SER A 83 12.55 -18.22 17.02
C SER A 83 13.35 -19.44 16.55
N LYS A 84 13.19 -20.56 17.24
CA LYS A 84 13.86 -21.83 16.89
C LYS A 84 13.34 -22.32 15.54
N GLY A 85 14.21 -22.36 14.53
CA GLY A 85 13.90 -22.79 13.16
C GLY A 85 13.78 -21.66 12.13
N TRP A 86 13.80 -20.39 12.55
CA TRP A 86 13.79 -19.22 11.64
C TRP A 86 15.19 -18.63 11.38
N ASN A 87 16.17 -18.97 12.22
CA ASN A 87 17.55 -18.50 12.10
C ASN A 87 18.50 -19.60 12.61
N THR A 88 19.02 -20.43 11.70
CA THR A 88 20.09 -21.40 12.02
C THR A 88 21.49 -20.86 11.75
N ASP A 89 21.65 -19.69 11.11
CA ASP A 89 22.96 -19.17 10.71
C ASP A 89 23.40 -17.87 11.42
N SER A 90 22.52 -17.20 12.18
CA SER A 90 22.94 -16.10 13.04
C SER A 90 23.38 -16.66 14.39
N GLY A 91 24.68 -16.60 14.69
CA GLY A 91 25.32 -17.12 15.92
C GLY A 91 24.85 -16.51 17.25
N LEU A 92 23.66 -15.92 17.29
CA LEU A 92 22.94 -15.47 18.48
C LEU A 92 22.20 -16.66 19.12
N SER A 93 22.88 -17.34 20.03
CA SER A 93 22.27 -18.38 20.87
C SER A 93 21.46 -17.75 22.01
N LEU A 94 20.14 -17.67 21.83
CA LEU A 94 19.23 -17.31 22.92
C LEU A 94 19.00 -18.51 23.86
N PRO A 95 18.88 -18.30 25.19
CA PRO A 95 18.60 -19.37 26.14
C PRO A 95 17.19 -19.95 25.88
N SER A 96 17.12 -21.11 25.23
CA SER A 96 15.85 -21.66 24.76
C SER A 96 15.11 -22.43 25.86
N ASN A 97 13.90 -21.97 26.19
CA ASN A 97 12.82 -22.85 26.63
C ASN A 97 11.64 -22.68 25.65
N GLN A 98 11.13 -23.79 25.13
CA GLN A 98 10.69 -23.99 23.73
C GLN A 98 9.30 -23.42 23.34
N LYS A 99 8.84 -22.30 23.91
CA LYS A 99 7.48 -21.76 23.66
C LYS A 99 7.40 -20.22 23.55
N ARG A 100 8.49 -19.56 23.19
CA ARG A 100 8.60 -18.10 23.10
C ARG A 100 9.09 -17.70 21.72
N ILE A 101 8.57 -16.58 21.21
CA ILE A 101 9.09 -15.88 20.04
C ILE A 101 9.61 -14.55 20.56
N ASP A 102 10.85 -14.25 20.23
CA ASP A 102 11.49 -12.98 20.54
C ASP A 102 11.56 -12.12 19.28
N THR A 103 11.43 -10.81 19.44
CA THR A 103 11.47 -9.87 18.31
C THR A 103 12.39 -8.71 18.63
N LEU A 104 13.29 -8.39 17.71
CA LEU A 104 14.21 -7.26 17.82
C LEU A 104 13.79 -6.18 16.83
N TRP A 105 13.52 -4.98 17.34
CA TRP A 105 13.09 -3.83 16.54
C TRP A 105 14.20 -2.79 16.52
N MET A 106 14.56 -2.33 15.32
CA MET A 106 15.65 -1.38 15.10
C MET A 106 15.16 -0.28 14.16
N SER A 107 15.37 0.98 14.51
CA SER A 107 15.06 2.14 13.69
C SER A 107 16.32 2.98 13.48
N GLU A 108 16.49 3.53 12.27
CA GLU A 108 17.67 4.35 11.91
C GLU A 108 17.78 5.63 12.77
N ALA A 109 16.64 6.27 13.02
CA ALA A 109 16.56 7.55 13.71
C ALA A 109 15.27 7.66 14.55
N GLY A 110 15.14 8.76 15.28
CA GLY A 110 13.97 9.05 16.12
C GLY A 110 14.10 8.52 17.54
N VAL A 111 12.98 8.51 18.25
CA VAL A 111 12.90 8.03 19.63
C VAL A 111 12.34 6.61 19.67
N VAL A 112 12.58 5.92 20.80
CA VAL A 112 11.87 4.69 21.12
C VAL A 112 10.52 5.06 21.71
N ASP A 113 9.46 4.98 20.91
CA ASP A 113 8.08 5.17 21.33
C ASP A 113 7.27 3.91 20.96
N SER A 114 6.59 3.34 21.94
CA SER A 114 5.99 2.01 21.81
C SER A 114 4.74 1.84 22.65
N PHE A 115 3.71 1.29 22.02
CA PHE A 115 2.44 0.96 22.65
C PHE A 115 2.29 -0.55 22.78
N PHE A 116 2.03 -1.01 24.00
CA PHE A 116 1.73 -2.41 24.28
C PHE A 116 0.22 -2.59 24.49
N PHE A 117 -0.37 -3.48 23.71
CA PHE A 117 -1.80 -3.79 23.77
C PHE A 117 -1.99 -5.18 24.39
N ALA A 118 -2.59 -5.23 25.57
CA ALA A 118 -2.90 -6.49 26.25
C ALA A 118 -4.41 -6.74 26.14
N GLY A 119 -4.81 -7.55 25.18
CA GLY A 119 -6.21 -7.90 24.93
C GLY A 119 -6.58 -9.28 25.46
N ALA A 120 -7.81 -9.46 25.93
CA ALA A 120 -8.34 -10.79 26.19
C ALA A 120 -8.56 -11.56 24.86
N SER A 121 -8.75 -10.83 23.77
CA SER A 121 -8.94 -11.32 22.40
C SER A 121 -8.25 -10.42 21.36
N LEU A 122 -8.14 -10.92 20.12
CA LEU A 122 -7.66 -10.13 18.97
C LEU A 122 -8.49 -8.86 18.75
N LYS A 123 -9.81 -8.94 18.93
CA LYS A 123 -10.72 -7.80 18.78
C LYS A 123 -10.34 -6.67 19.74
N ASP A 124 -9.96 -7.02 20.97
CA ASP A 124 -9.56 -6.03 21.97
C ASP A 124 -8.25 -5.34 21.59
N VAL A 125 -7.27 -6.11 21.09
CA VAL A 125 -5.98 -5.57 20.61
C VAL A 125 -6.20 -4.58 19.47
N VAL A 126 -7.00 -4.94 18.46
CA VAL A 126 -7.32 -4.05 17.33
C VAL A 126 -8.10 -2.82 17.79
N SER A 127 -9.03 -2.98 18.74
CA SER A 127 -9.78 -1.86 19.31
C SER A 127 -8.87 -0.89 20.07
N GLN A 128 -7.87 -1.39 20.81
CA GLN A 128 -6.90 -0.55 21.51
C GLN A 128 -5.98 0.17 20.52
N TYR A 129 -5.49 -0.54 19.50
CA TYR A 129 -4.67 0.05 18.44
C TYR A 129 -5.41 1.19 17.71
N THR A 130 -6.63 0.95 17.24
CA THR A 130 -7.43 1.97 16.53
C THR A 130 -7.91 3.11 17.43
N ALA A 131 -7.90 2.95 18.75
CA ALA A 131 -8.12 4.06 19.68
C ALA A 131 -6.92 5.02 19.73
N VAL A 132 -5.70 4.53 19.43
CA VAL A 132 -4.47 5.34 19.38
C VAL A 132 -4.26 5.93 17.98
N THR A 133 -4.43 5.13 16.93
CA THR A 133 -4.08 5.52 15.55
C THR A 133 -5.26 6.02 14.72
N GLY A 134 -6.48 5.94 15.26
CA GLY A 134 -7.70 6.27 14.55
C GLY A 134 -8.37 5.04 13.93
N LYS A 135 -9.64 5.22 13.56
CA LYS A 135 -10.45 4.20 12.91
C LYS A 135 -10.46 4.46 11.40
N PRO A 136 -10.66 3.42 10.57
CA PRO A 136 -10.92 3.61 9.15
C PRO A 136 -12.03 4.64 8.95
N THR A 137 -11.81 5.59 8.05
CA THR A 137 -12.83 6.56 7.65
C THR A 137 -13.97 5.84 6.94
N MET A 138 -15.19 6.36 7.05
CA MET A 138 -16.31 5.84 6.28
C MET A 138 -16.06 6.10 4.79
N PRO A 139 -15.93 5.06 3.94
CA PRO A 139 -15.68 5.25 2.51
C PRO A 139 -16.89 5.87 1.82
N GLN A 140 -16.68 6.52 0.67
CA GLN A 140 -17.80 6.92 -0.17
C GLN A 140 -18.50 5.66 -0.70
N GLN A 141 -19.81 5.74 -0.92
CA GLN A 141 -20.56 4.54 -1.33
C GLN A 141 -20.01 3.92 -2.63
N PHE A 142 -19.58 4.77 -3.58
CA PHE A 142 -19.04 4.32 -4.87
C PHE A 142 -17.67 3.64 -4.76
N ASP A 143 -16.92 3.86 -3.67
CA ASP A 143 -15.59 3.24 -3.45
C ASP A 143 -15.68 1.72 -3.26
N THR A 144 -16.88 1.20 -2.99
CA THR A 144 -17.14 -0.23 -2.86
C THR A 144 -17.60 -0.88 -4.16
N ALA A 145 -17.84 -0.09 -5.20
CA ALA A 145 -18.24 -0.58 -6.52
C ALA A 145 -17.04 -1.15 -7.29
N TYR A 146 -17.27 -1.66 -8.50
CA TYR A 146 -16.18 -2.04 -9.38
C TYR A 146 -15.49 -0.80 -9.97
N HIS A 147 -14.18 -0.71 -9.80
CA HIS A 147 -13.32 0.33 -10.35
C HIS A 147 -12.61 -0.20 -11.60
N GLN A 148 -12.86 0.43 -12.73
CA GLN A 148 -12.21 0.12 -13.99
C GLN A 148 -11.03 1.10 -14.20
N CYS A 149 -9.83 0.54 -14.33
CA CYS A 149 -8.58 1.30 -14.49
C CYS A 149 -7.65 0.62 -15.49
N LYS A 150 -6.84 1.43 -16.17
CA LYS A 150 -5.72 1.00 -17.01
C LYS A 150 -4.77 2.19 -17.18
N TRP A 151 -3.48 1.92 -17.29
CA TRP A 151 -2.52 2.88 -17.86
C TRP A 151 -2.39 2.67 -19.39
N ASN A 152 -2.86 3.55 -20.27
CA ASN A 152 -3.91 4.56 -20.06
C ASN A 152 -5.13 4.26 -20.95
N TYR A 153 -6.24 4.97 -20.70
CA TYR A 153 -7.22 5.28 -21.75
C TYR A 153 -6.68 6.39 -22.65
N ARG A 154 -6.84 6.25 -23.96
CA ARG A 154 -6.12 7.11 -24.91
C ARG A 154 -6.63 8.56 -24.90
N ASP A 155 -7.95 8.73 -24.91
CA ASP A 155 -8.65 10.00 -25.13
C ASP A 155 -10.11 9.89 -24.61
N GLU A 156 -10.89 10.96 -24.77
CA GLU A 156 -12.32 11.00 -24.40
C GLU A 156 -13.17 9.95 -25.14
N GLU A 157 -12.83 9.63 -26.39
CA GLU A 157 -13.55 8.63 -27.19
C GLU A 157 -13.33 7.22 -26.64
N ASP A 158 -12.10 6.88 -26.24
CA ASP A 158 -11.77 5.61 -25.59
C ASP A 158 -12.52 5.47 -24.26
N VAL A 159 -12.61 6.55 -23.46
CA VAL A 159 -13.39 6.57 -22.22
C VAL A 159 -14.88 6.32 -22.49
N GLU A 160 -15.47 7.03 -23.47
CA GLU A 160 -16.88 6.88 -23.84
C GLU A 160 -17.19 5.48 -24.40
N ASN A 161 -16.27 4.92 -25.20
CA ASN A 161 -16.41 3.57 -25.73
C ASN A 161 -16.34 2.51 -24.62
N VAL A 162 -15.41 2.64 -23.66
CA VAL A 162 -15.33 1.73 -22.51
C VAL A 162 -16.61 1.80 -21.69
N ASP A 163 -17.06 3.01 -21.36
CA ASP A 163 -18.30 3.24 -20.63
C ASP A 163 -19.52 2.59 -21.33
N ALA A 164 -19.63 2.77 -22.65
CA ALA A 164 -20.68 2.16 -23.46
C ALA A 164 -20.60 0.63 -23.51
N LYS A 165 -19.39 0.06 -23.56
CA LYS A 165 -19.19 -1.39 -23.58
C LYS A 165 -19.58 -2.08 -22.27
N PHE A 166 -19.40 -1.41 -21.13
CA PHE A 166 -19.94 -1.92 -19.87
C PHE A 166 -21.46 -2.01 -19.88
N ASP A 167 -22.13 -1.01 -20.47
CA ASP A 167 -23.59 -1.03 -20.63
C ASP A 167 -24.04 -2.10 -21.64
N GLU A 168 -23.36 -2.20 -22.79
CA GLU A 168 -23.65 -3.20 -23.85
C GLU A 168 -23.55 -4.64 -23.33
N HIS A 169 -22.59 -4.91 -22.46
CA HIS A 169 -22.34 -6.24 -21.90
C HIS A 169 -23.02 -6.49 -20.55
N GLU A 170 -23.84 -5.55 -20.07
CA GLU A 170 -24.54 -5.63 -18.78
C GLU A 170 -23.59 -5.87 -17.60
N ILE A 171 -22.38 -5.32 -17.65
CA ILE A 171 -21.37 -5.42 -16.58
C ILE A 171 -21.45 -4.15 -15.73
N PRO A 172 -21.83 -4.23 -14.44
CA PRO A 172 -21.90 -3.05 -13.59
C PRO A 172 -20.51 -2.56 -13.20
N TYR A 173 -20.30 -1.24 -13.27
CA TYR A 173 -19.13 -0.57 -12.72
C TYR A 173 -19.51 0.80 -12.17
N GLY A 174 -18.76 1.28 -11.16
CA GLY A 174 -19.04 2.54 -10.47
C GLY A 174 -18.02 3.64 -10.73
N VAL A 175 -16.77 3.29 -11.05
CA VAL A 175 -15.69 4.27 -11.18
C VAL A 175 -14.80 3.97 -12.39
N LEU A 176 -14.50 5.02 -13.18
CA LEU A 176 -13.49 4.99 -14.22
C LEU A 176 -12.26 5.79 -13.79
N TRP A 177 -11.07 5.22 -13.96
CA TRP A 177 -9.81 5.88 -13.62
C TRP A 177 -9.06 6.39 -14.83
N LEU A 178 -8.44 7.57 -14.69
CA LEU A 178 -7.48 8.12 -15.64
C LEU A 178 -6.09 8.15 -15.00
N ASP A 179 -5.15 7.42 -15.60
CA ASP A 179 -3.74 7.43 -15.19
C ASP A 179 -3.01 8.64 -15.82
N ILE A 180 -1.71 8.78 -15.57
CA ILE A 180 -0.89 9.98 -15.82
C ILE A 180 -0.97 10.57 -17.24
N GLU A 181 -1.35 9.79 -18.26
CA GLU A 181 -1.39 10.26 -19.65
C GLU A 181 -2.57 11.20 -19.96
N HIS A 182 -3.54 11.37 -19.04
CA HIS A 182 -4.59 12.38 -19.22
C HIS A 182 -4.11 13.83 -19.05
N THR A 183 -2.94 14.01 -18.46
CA THR A 183 -2.37 15.32 -18.13
C THR A 183 -1.59 15.92 -19.30
N ASP A 184 -1.50 17.25 -19.35
CA ASP A 184 -0.68 17.95 -20.34
C ASP A 184 0.82 17.79 -20.03
N GLY A 185 1.45 16.78 -20.64
CA GLY A 185 2.87 16.53 -20.48
C GLY A 185 3.29 16.24 -19.03
N LYS A 186 2.46 15.50 -18.29
CA LYS A 186 2.70 15.08 -16.89
C LYS A 186 2.73 16.26 -15.91
N ARG A 187 2.01 17.33 -16.26
CA ARG A 187 1.67 18.43 -15.35
C ARG A 187 0.35 18.12 -14.67
N TYR A 188 0.38 17.77 -13.40
CA TYR A 188 -0.85 17.50 -12.65
C TYR A 188 -1.79 18.73 -12.58
N MET A 189 -3.07 18.51 -12.30
CA MET A 189 -4.10 19.57 -12.36
C MET A 189 -4.19 20.28 -13.72
N THR A 190 -3.89 19.55 -14.80
CA THR A 190 -4.08 19.97 -16.19
C THR A 190 -4.66 18.80 -16.99
N TRP A 191 -5.11 19.09 -18.22
CA TRP A 191 -5.62 18.10 -19.16
C TRP A 191 -4.89 18.26 -20.49
N ASP A 192 -4.50 17.15 -21.13
CA ASP A 192 -4.00 17.20 -22.50
C ASP A 192 -5.12 17.70 -23.42
N SER A 193 -4.98 18.91 -23.96
CA SER A 193 -6.04 19.55 -24.73
C SER A 193 -6.33 18.90 -26.09
N VAL A 194 -5.46 17.99 -26.55
CA VAL A 194 -5.66 17.25 -27.81
C VAL A 194 -6.45 15.98 -27.54
N MET A 195 -6.08 15.24 -26.49
CA MET A 195 -6.70 13.95 -26.14
C MET A 195 -7.95 14.10 -25.27
N PHE A 196 -7.97 15.13 -24.40
CA PHE A 196 -9.04 15.45 -23.46
C PHE A 196 -9.47 16.94 -23.58
N PRO A 197 -10.05 17.33 -24.73
CA PRO A 197 -10.47 18.72 -24.96
C PRO A 197 -11.69 19.18 -24.15
N HIS A 198 -12.57 18.28 -23.71
CA HIS A 198 -13.83 18.55 -22.99
C HIS A 198 -13.97 17.71 -21.70
N PRO A 199 -13.01 17.78 -20.76
CA PRO A 199 -12.96 16.87 -19.62
C PRO A 199 -14.16 17.02 -18.69
N GLU A 200 -14.73 18.23 -18.59
CA GLU A 200 -15.96 18.45 -17.82
C GLU A 200 -17.18 17.74 -18.41
N GLU A 201 -17.30 17.72 -19.75
CA GLU A 201 -18.43 17.08 -20.42
C GLU A 201 -18.34 15.57 -20.28
N MET A 202 -17.15 15.01 -20.48
CA MET A 202 -16.86 13.59 -20.23
C MET A 202 -17.25 13.19 -18.80
N GLN A 203 -16.85 13.97 -17.79
CA GLN A 203 -17.23 13.72 -16.40
C GLN A 203 -18.74 13.81 -16.17
N LYS A 204 -19.42 14.81 -16.77
CA LYS A 204 -20.87 14.96 -16.68
C LYS A 204 -21.63 13.77 -17.31
N LYS A 205 -21.14 13.21 -18.42
CA LYS A 205 -21.72 12.02 -19.05
C LYS A 205 -21.68 10.80 -18.12
N LEU A 206 -20.55 10.55 -17.46
CA LEU A 206 -20.43 9.48 -16.47
C LEU A 206 -21.33 9.73 -15.24
N ALA A 207 -21.30 10.96 -14.72
CA ALA A 207 -22.11 11.34 -13.57
C ALA A 207 -23.62 11.20 -13.83
N ALA A 208 -24.08 11.44 -15.06
CA ALA A 208 -25.48 11.23 -15.44
C ALA A 208 -25.94 9.76 -15.33
N LYS A 209 -25.00 8.80 -15.36
CA LYS A 209 -25.25 7.37 -15.14
C LYS A 209 -25.01 6.93 -13.69
N GLY A 210 -24.71 7.87 -12.79
CA GLY A 210 -24.34 7.57 -11.39
C GLY A 210 -22.93 7.00 -11.25
N ARG A 211 -22.06 7.21 -12.24
CA ARG A 211 -20.66 6.78 -12.24
C ARG A 211 -19.75 7.93 -11.85
N HIS A 212 -18.59 7.58 -11.29
CA HIS A 212 -17.58 8.53 -10.85
C HIS A 212 -16.30 8.41 -11.69
N MET A 213 -15.52 9.48 -11.72
CA MET A 213 -14.20 9.51 -12.36
C MET A 213 -13.14 9.82 -11.30
N VAL A 214 -12.01 9.11 -11.36
CA VAL A 214 -10.83 9.39 -10.55
C VAL A 214 -9.66 9.70 -11.46
N SER A 215 -9.00 10.83 -11.22
CA SER A 215 -7.80 11.25 -11.96
C SER A 215 -6.57 11.11 -11.08
N ASN A 216 -5.52 10.49 -11.61
CA ASN A 216 -4.27 10.30 -10.90
C ASN A 216 -3.55 11.64 -10.62
N PHE A 217 -2.99 11.78 -9.41
CA PHE A 217 -2.16 12.90 -8.98
C PHE A 217 -1.00 12.37 -8.13
N ASP A 218 0.24 12.57 -8.59
CA ASP A 218 1.44 12.21 -7.83
C ASP A 218 2.07 13.44 -7.15
N PRO A 219 2.84 13.26 -6.06
CA PRO A 219 3.39 14.38 -5.28
C PRO A 219 4.60 15.08 -5.93
N HIS A 220 5.00 14.67 -7.14
CA HIS A 220 6.13 15.27 -7.85
C HIS A 220 5.66 16.32 -8.85
N ILE A 221 6.24 17.52 -8.79
CA ILE A 221 5.83 18.65 -9.61
C ILE A 221 6.90 18.89 -10.67
N LYS A 222 6.49 18.90 -11.94
CA LYS A 222 7.37 19.18 -13.07
C LYS A 222 8.09 20.52 -12.90
N LEU A 223 9.40 20.52 -13.13
CA LEU A 223 10.25 21.70 -13.04
C LEU A 223 10.13 22.53 -14.34
N GLU A 224 9.09 23.38 -14.41
CA GLU A 224 8.82 24.23 -15.58
C GLU A 224 8.25 25.60 -15.14
N ASN A 225 8.92 26.71 -15.47
CA ASN A 225 8.58 28.05 -14.95
C ASN A 225 7.20 28.58 -15.38
N ASN A 226 6.67 28.09 -16.50
CA ASN A 226 5.34 28.44 -17.01
C ASN A 226 4.22 27.59 -16.37
N TYR A 227 4.55 26.62 -15.52
CA TYR A 227 3.59 25.76 -14.83
C TYR A 227 3.19 26.41 -13.49
N TYR A 228 1.92 26.80 -13.37
CA TYR A 228 1.44 27.61 -12.25
C TYR A 228 1.64 26.94 -10.88
N ILE A 229 1.46 25.62 -10.78
CA ILE A 229 1.70 24.88 -9.52
C ILE A 229 3.17 24.95 -9.13
N HIS A 230 4.08 24.81 -10.10
CA HIS A 230 5.51 24.93 -9.82
C HIS A 230 5.87 26.32 -9.33
N LYS A 231 5.35 27.36 -9.99
CA LYS A 231 5.58 28.74 -9.61
C LYS A 231 5.08 29.03 -8.19
N GLU A 232 3.84 28.64 -7.89
CA GLU A 232 3.24 28.88 -6.57
C GLU A 232 3.96 28.11 -5.46
N ALA A 233 4.27 26.82 -5.69
CA ALA A 233 4.99 26.01 -4.71
C ALA A 233 6.41 26.54 -4.44
N SER A 234 7.08 27.06 -5.46
CA SER A 234 8.39 27.71 -5.33
C SER A 234 8.31 29.00 -4.50
N GLU A 235 7.35 29.89 -4.84
CA GLU A 235 7.15 31.18 -4.17
C GLU A 235 6.78 31.02 -2.69
N LYS A 236 6.00 29.99 -2.36
CA LYS A 236 5.56 29.72 -0.99
C LYS A 236 6.50 28.80 -0.20
N GLY A 237 7.55 28.27 -0.84
CA GLY A 237 8.52 27.39 -0.19
C GLY A 237 7.94 26.04 0.23
N TYR A 238 7.02 25.49 -0.56
CA TYR A 238 6.34 24.21 -0.29
C TYR A 238 7.12 22.96 -0.70
N TYR A 239 8.35 23.11 -1.19
CA TYR A 239 9.15 21.98 -1.63
C TYR A 239 10.03 21.39 -0.54
N VAL A 240 10.25 20.07 -0.65
CA VAL A 240 11.28 19.38 0.13
C VAL A 240 12.63 20.00 -0.18
N LYS A 241 13.44 20.22 0.85
CA LYS A 241 14.79 20.78 0.74
C LYS A 241 15.86 19.69 0.85
N ASP A 242 16.97 19.88 0.15
CA ASP A 242 18.18 19.09 0.33
C ASP A 242 18.97 19.51 1.58
N SER A 243 20.09 18.84 1.85
CA SER A 243 20.95 19.13 3.02
C SER A 243 21.63 20.50 2.96
N SER A 244 21.63 21.17 1.80
CA SER A 244 22.13 22.54 1.63
C SER A 244 21.04 23.61 1.81
N GLY A 245 19.77 23.19 1.93
CA GLY A 245 18.61 24.07 2.04
C GLY A 245 18.01 24.52 0.70
N LYS A 246 18.47 23.95 -0.42
CA LYS A 246 17.90 24.18 -1.76
C LYS A 246 16.72 23.23 -2.00
N ASP A 247 15.79 23.59 -2.89
CA ASP A 247 14.76 22.66 -3.37
C ASP A 247 15.38 21.37 -3.91
N PHE A 248 14.87 20.23 -3.44
CA PHE A 248 15.34 18.91 -3.82
C PHE A 248 14.77 18.52 -5.19
N ASP A 249 15.61 18.57 -6.20
CA ASP A 249 15.29 18.12 -7.56
C ASP A 249 15.58 16.62 -7.77
N GLY A 250 14.75 15.96 -8.58
CA GLY A 250 14.87 14.55 -8.92
C GLY A 250 14.34 14.25 -10.32
N TRP A 251 14.34 12.97 -10.69
CA TRP A 251 13.84 12.50 -11.99
C TRP A 251 12.64 11.56 -11.81
N CYS A 252 11.54 11.86 -12.49
CA CYS A 252 10.33 11.03 -12.51
C CYS A 252 9.62 11.11 -13.88
N TRP A 253 8.31 10.82 -13.94
CA TRP A 253 7.54 10.76 -15.20
C TRP A 253 7.70 11.98 -16.12
N PRO A 254 7.61 13.24 -15.64
CA PRO A 254 7.76 14.41 -16.51
C PRO A 254 9.22 14.79 -16.79
N GLY A 255 10.20 13.97 -16.38
CA GLY A 255 11.62 14.32 -16.37
C GLY A 255 12.02 14.95 -15.04
N TRP A 256 12.62 16.14 -15.08
CA TRP A 256 13.01 16.87 -13.87
C TRP A 256 11.79 17.33 -13.05
N VAL A 257 11.81 16.99 -11.77
CA VAL A 257 10.74 17.27 -10.81
C VAL A 257 11.28 17.81 -9.51
N ILE A 258 10.39 18.43 -8.74
CA ILE A 258 10.60 18.77 -7.33
C ILE A 258 9.44 18.19 -6.53
N PHE A 259 9.71 17.61 -5.37
CA PHE A 259 8.70 16.95 -4.54
C PHE A 259 8.06 17.94 -3.56
N LEU A 260 6.73 17.93 -3.49
CA LEU A 260 6.01 18.71 -2.48
C LEU A 260 6.36 18.21 -1.07
N LEU A 261 6.69 19.13 -0.18
CA LEU A 261 6.77 18.89 1.24
C LEU A 261 5.36 18.53 1.71
N ARG A 262 5.24 17.46 2.49
CA ARG A 262 3.98 17.07 3.13
C ARG A 262 3.32 18.31 3.73
N CYS A 263 2.02 18.51 3.47
CA CYS A 263 1.23 19.53 4.15
C CYS A 263 1.50 19.44 5.66
N VAL A 264 2.31 20.37 6.17
CA VAL A 264 2.30 20.71 7.58
C VAL A 264 1.06 21.59 7.71
N GLU A 265 0.00 21.03 8.28
CA GLU A 265 -1.21 21.79 8.60
C GLU A 265 -0.80 23.05 9.36
N SER A 266 -1.13 24.21 8.79
CA SER A 266 -1.01 25.53 9.41
C SER A 266 -2.12 25.75 10.43
#